data_AF-A0AAE3EJG5-F1
#
_entry.id   AF-A0AAE3EJG5-F1
#
_cell.length_a   1.000
_cell.length_b   1.000
_cell.length_c   1.000
_cell.angle_alpha   90.00
_cell.angle_beta   90.00
_cell.angle_gamma   90.00
#
_symmetry.space_group_name_H-M   'P 1'
#
loop_
_entity.id
_entity.type
_entity.pdbx_description
1 polymer ?
#
loop_
_entity_poly.entity_id
_entity_poly.type
_entity_poly.pdbx_seq_one_letter_code
_entity_poly.pdbx_strand_id
1 'polypeptide(L)'
;MEKTGSRSISAFLKDRFAPEWKLLSETESYLIHTPDGPAYESQFKEWRARLHNMKTGDTELVTLRSEIVALRKQLRLEGYDLSLGLQQLVVRGFRNDDSVAEGFQRVVLCFCGPHVYFQTGSANHIALAEELVDTLTKRKLMNRPEMHYLWYKRTPKGLYLSGSATETASDFRRMEGRAEANPMKLLSSLKNLG
;
A
#
# COMPACT_ATOMS: atom_id res chain seq x y z
N MET A 1 7.21 -11.54 18.65
CA MET A 1 8.17 -10.44 18.84
C MET A 1 9.12 -10.42 17.65
N GLU A 2 9.56 -9.22 17.25
CA GLU A 2 10.70 -8.94 16.36
C GLU A 2 10.56 -9.14 14.84
N LYS A 3 10.48 -8.00 14.12
CA LYS A 3 11.38 -7.63 12.99
C LYS A 3 11.24 -6.14 12.58
N THR A 4 10.89 -5.25 13.51
CA THR A 4 10.66 -3.82 13.19
C THR A 4 11.96 -3.02 13.06
N GLY A 5 13.08 -3.47 13.65
CA GLY A 5 14.35 -2.73 13.67
C GLY A 5 15.19 -2.81 12.38
N SER A 6 15.19 -3.95 11.68
CA SER A 6 16.07 -4.18 10.53
C SER A 6 15.65 -3.40 9.26
N ARG A 7 14.33 -3.17 9.08
CA ARG A 7 13.79 -2.46 7.90
C ARG A 7 14.02 -0.94 7.94
N SER A 8 14.08 -0.35 9.14
CA SER A 8 14.36 1.08 9.33
C SER A 8 15.75 1.44 8.81
N ILE A 9 16.75 0.60 9.11
CA ILE A 9 18.16 0.85 8.78
C ILE A 9 18.43 0.70 7.28
N SER A 10 17.87 -0.33 6.63
CA SER A 10 18.08 -0.54 5.19
C SER A 10 17.39 0.51 4.33
N ALA A 11 16.20 0.96 4.73
CA ALA A 11 15.52 2.09 4.10
C ALA A 11 16.29 3.41 4.30
N PHE A 12 16.83 3.63 5.50
CA PHE A 12 17.68 4.78 5.81
C PHE A 12 18.96 4.81 4.97
N LEU A 13 19.61 3.65 4.78
CA LEU A 13 20.80 3.53 3.92
C LEU A 13 20.47 3.77 2.45
N LYS A 14 19.34 3.24 1.94
CA LYS A 14 18.88 3.55 0.57
C LYS A 14 18.63 5.05 0.38
N ASP A 15 17.98 5.69 1.35
CA ASP A 15 17.72 7.12 1.29
C ASP A 15 19.02 7.93 1.32
N ARG A 16 20.10 7.45 1.95
CA ARG A 16 21.41 8.13 2.00
C ARG A 16 22.10 8.22 0.63
N PHE A 17 21.83 7.30 -0.30
CA PHE A 17 22.49 7.26 -1.61
C PHE A 17 21.59 7.66 -2.78
N ALA A 18 20.30 7.93 -2.55
CA ALA A 18 19.37 8.34 -3.60
C ALA A 18 19.56 9.82 -3.99
N PRO A 19 19.43 10.20 -5.27
CA PRO A 19 19.39 11.61 -5.68
C PRO A 19 18.22 12.37 -5.02
N GLU A 20 18.39 13.66 -4.76
CA GLU A 20 17.39 14.53 -4.11
C GLU A 20 16.09 14.55 -4.89
N TRP A 21 16.19 14.71 -6.23
CA TRP A 21 15.05 14.63 -7.14
C TRP A 21 14.27 13.33 -7.00
N LYS A 22 14.97 12.20 -6.88
CA LYS A 22 14.34 10.90 -6.72
C LYS A 22 13.63 10.78 -5.37
N LEU A 23 14.29 11.21 -4.29
CA LEU A 23 13.68 11.20 -2.95
C LEU A 23 12.43 12.07 -2.88
N LEU A 24 12.49 13.26 -3.46
CA LEU A 24 11.37 14.18 -3.52
C LEU A 24 10.20 13.55 -4.28
N SER A 25 10.43 13.13 -5.53
CA SER A 25 9.39 12.56 -6.37
C SER A 25 8.78 11.27 -5.81
N GLU A 26 9.58 10.39 -5.20
CA GLU A 26 9.04 9.18 -4.55
C GLU A 26 8.19 9.50 -3.32
N THR A 27 8.56 10.53 -2.55
CA THR A 27 7.80 10.94 -1.36
C THR A 27 6.49 11.62 -1.75
N GLU A 28 6.54 12.52 -2.74
CA GLU A 28 5.35 13.18 -3.30
C GLU A 28 4.42 12.13 -3.91
N SER A 29 4.93 11.22 -4.75
CA SER A 29 4.16 10.13 -5.36
C SER A 29 3.49 9.22 -4.33
N TYR A 30 4.11 8.97 -3.18
CA TYR A 30 3.45 8.24 -2.10
C TYR A 30 2.31 9.05 -1.48
N LEU A 31 2.58 10.30 -1.09
CA LEU A 31 1.64 11.12 -0.32
C LEU A 31 0.41 11.55 -1.11
N ILE A 32 0.51 11.75 -2.44
CA ILE A 32 -0.68 12.06 -3.27
C ILE A 32 -1.73 10.93 -3.23
N HIS A 33 -1.32 9.71 -2.88
CA HIS A 33 -2.22 8.56 -2.72
C HIS A 33 -2.61 8.33 -1.26
N THR A 34 -2.46 9.34 -0.39
CA THR A 34 -2.87 9.30 1.01
C THR A 34 -3.86 10.43 1.30
N PRO A 35 -4.75 10.28 2.30
CA PRO A 35 -5.66 11.35 2.71
C PRO A 35 -4.95 12.66 3.10
N ASP A 36 -3.73 12.55 3.61
CA ASP A 36 -2.94 13.68 4.12
C ASP A 36 -2.16 14.41 3.02
N GLY A 37 -2.14 13.88 1.79
CA GLY A 37 -1.44 14.43 0.64
C GLY A 37 -1.65 15.94 0.42
N PRO A 38 -2.90 16.46 0.45
CA PRO A 38 -3.17 17.88 0.26
C PRO A 38 -2.45 18.80 1.24
N ALA A 39 -2.17 18.34 2.47
CA ALA A 39 -1.48 19.14 3.48
C ALA A 39 0.00 19.42 3.12
N TYR A 40 0.60 18.61 2.25
CA TYR A 40 2.02 18.69 1.88
C TYR A 40 2.27 19.35 0.51
N GLU A 41 1.23 19.67 -0.27
CA GLU A 41 1.37 20.18 -1.64
C GLU A 41 2.21 21.46 -1.73
N SER A 42 2.00 22.40 -0.81
CA SER A 42 2.74 23.67 -0.79
C SER A 42 4.23 23.45 -0.51
N GLN A 43 4.54 22.54 0.43
CA GLN A 43 5.92 22.17 0.76
C GLN A 43 6.62 21.51 -0.43
N PHE A 44 5.95 20.59 -1.12
CA PHE A 44 6.52 19.95 -2.31
C PHE A 44 6.76 20.93 -3.46
N LYS A 45 5.84 21.88 -3.66
CA LYS A 45 6.00 22.94 -4.67
C LYS A 45 7.22 23.82 -4.37
N GLU A 46 7.41 24.21 -3.11
CA GLU A 46 8.58 24.98 -2.67
C GLU A 46 9.87 24.20 -2.91
N TRP A 47 9.94 22.95 -2.46
CA TRP A 47 11.12 22.10 -2.64
C TRP A 47 11.46 21.85 -4.11
N ARG A 48 10.46 21.69 -4.99
CA ARG A 48 10.68 21.61 -6.45
C ARG A 48 11.28 22.89 -7.01
N ALA A 49 10.78 24.06 -6.60
CA ALA A 49 11.30 25.34 -7.05
C ALA A 49 12.77 25.53 -6.59
N ARG A 50 13.08 25.15 -5.35
CA ARG A 50 14.44 25.17 -4.80
C ARG A 50 15.38 24.26 -5.61
N LEU A 51 15.00 23.00 -5.85
CA LEU A 51 15.82 22.09 -6.68
C LEU A 51 16.06 22.58 -8.11
N HIS A 52 15.06 23.22 -8.73
CA HIS A 52 15.19 23.73 -10.09
C HIS A 52 16.22 24.86 -10.22
N ASN A 53 16.38 25.66 -9.17
CA ASN A 53 17.25 26.84 -9.17
C ASN A 53 18.67 26.56 -8.67
N MET A 54 18.92 25.37 -8.10
CA MET A 54 20.20 24.98 -7.53
C MET A 54 21.23 24.57 -8.59
N LYS A 55 22.50 24.91 -8.35
CA LYS A 55 23.65 24.43 -9.13
C LYS A 55 24.38 23.29 -8.40
N THR A 56 25.11 22.48 -9.16
CA THR A 56 25.91 21.38 -8.60
C THR A 56 26.97 21.91 -7.62
N GLY A 57 26.98 21.42 -6.38
CA GLY A 57 27.93 21.82 -5.33
C GLY A 57 27.39 22.83 -4.30
N ASP A 58 26.11 23.19 -4.39
CA ASP A 58 25.48 24.12 -3.46
C ASP A 58 25.28 23.50 -2.06
N THR A 59 25.69 24.22 -1.01
CA THR A 59 25.36 23.86 0.38
C THR A 59 23.85 23.76 0.62
N GLU A 60 23.06 24.49 -0.17
CA GLU A 60 21.59 24.45 -0.09
C GLU A 60 21.02 23.07 -0.48
N LEU A 61 21.69 22.30 -1.34
CA LEU A 61 21.30 20.92 -1.68
C LEU A 61 21.36 20.00 -0.46
N VAL A 62 22.38 20.17 0.39
CA VAL A 62 22.54 19.37 1.63
C VAL A 62 21.42 19.69 2.62
N THR A 63 21.08 20.97 2.74
CA THR A 63 19.97 21.45 3.58
C THR A 63 18.64 20.87 3.11
N LEU A 64 18.32 21.02 1.82
CA LEU A 64 17.08 20.51 1.25
C LEU A 64 16.96 18.99 1.38
N ARG A 65 18.05 18.26 1.13
CA ARG A 65 18.09 16.81 1.36
C ARG A 65 17.74 16.47 2.81
N SER A 66 18.29 17.21 3.76
CA SER A 66 18.06 16.99 5.18
C SER A 66 16.59 17.22 5.55
N GLU A 67 15.95 18.24 4.97
CA GLU A 67 14.52 18.50 5.12
C GLU A 67 13.65 17.35 4.57
N ILE A 68 13.94 16.87 3.35
CA ILE A 68 13.22 15.73 2.74
C ILE A 68 13.39 14.46 3.58
N VAL A 69 14.61 14.18 4.05
CA VAL A 69 14.88 13.01 4.91
C VAL A 69 14.19 13.14 6.27
N ALA A 70 14.12 14.34 6.84
CA ALA A 70 13.40 14.59 8.09
C ALA A 70 11.90 14.31 7.93
N LEU A 71 11.26 14.80 6.86
CA LEU A 71 9.87 14.48 6.55
C LEU A 71 9.67 12.97 6.39
N ARG A 72 10.52 12.30 5.60
CA ARG A 72 10.42 10.84 5.40
C ARG A 72 10.57 10.06 6.71
N LYS A 73 11.35 10.55 7.67
CA LYS A 73 11.45 9.95 9.01
C LYS A 73 10.16 10.14 9.79
N GLN A 74 9.61 11.36 9.80
CA GLN A 74 8.35 11.66 10.46
C GLN A 74 7.22 10.77 9.90
N LEU A 75 7.07 10.69 8.59
CA LEU A 75 6.06 9.85 7.95
C LEU A 75 6.17 8.38 8.36
N ARG A 76 7.40 7.84 8.49
CA ARG A 76 7.60 6.47 8.97
C ARG A 76 7.18 6.29 10.43
N LEU A 77 7.37 7.31 11.29
CA LEU A 77 6.92 7.29 12.67
C LEU A 77 5.39 7.31 12.76
N GLU A 78 4.73 7.98 11.81
CA GLU A 78 3.27 8.00 11.66
C GLU A 78 2.72 6.70 11.05
N GLY A 79 3.59 5.77 10.64
CA GLY A 79 3.23 4.44 10.16
C GLY A 79 3.14 4.31 8.64
N TYR A 80 3.53 5.33 7.88
CA TYR A 80 3.58 5.25 6.43
C TYR A 80 4.73 4.34 5.94
N ASP A 81 4.45 3.56 4.90
CA ASP A 81 5.43 2.71 4.22
C ASP A 81 5.83 3.32 2.87
N LEU A 82 6.78 4.26 2.92
CA LEU A 82 7.30 4.97 1.73
C LEU A 82 7.92 4.05 0.67
N SER A 83 8.21 2.78 0.99
CA SER A 83 8.68 1.82 -0.02
C SER A 83 7.63 1.49 -1.08
N LEU A 84 6.37 1.85 -0.81
CA LEU A 84 5.24 1.65 -1.71
C LEU A 84 5.00 2.84 -2.65
N GLY A 85 5.79 3.93 -2.59
CA GLY A 85 5.55 5.14 -3.39
C GLY A 85 5.59 4.96 -4.91
N LEU A 86 6.14 3.83 -5.38
CA LEU A 86 6.16 3.44 -6.80
C LEU A 86 5.15 2.33 -7.13
N GLN A 87 4.40 1.85 -6.14
CA GLN A 87 3.41 0.80 -6.31
C GLN A 87 2.01 1.41 -6.33
N GLN A 88 1.16 0.84 -7.18
CA GLN A 88 -0.24 1.21 -7.25
C GLN A 88 -1.12 0.08 -6.70
N LEU A 89 -2.20 0.45 -6.01
CA LEU A 89 -3.33 -0.45 -5.79
C LEU A 89 -4.37 -0.18 -6.88
N VAL A 90 -4.72 -1.22 -7.63
CA VAL A 90 -5.75 -1.17 -8.67
C VAL A 90 -6.87 -2.13 -8.26
N VAL A 91 -8.05 -1.59 -7.96
CA VAL A 91 -9.27 -2.37 -7.74
C VAL A 91 -10.17 -2.16 -8.94
N ARG A 92 -10.44 -3.20 -9.73
CA ARG A 92 -11.24 -3.05 -10.94
C ARG A 92 -11.89 -4.33 -11.40
N GLY A 93 -13.18 -4.23 -11.71
CA GLY A 93 -13.94 -5.20 -12.49
C GLY A 93 -14.07 -6.57 -11.82
N PHE A 94 -14.64 -7.50 -12.58
CA PHE A 94 -14.87 -8.88 -12.16
C PHE A 94 -14.07 -9.85 -13.03
N ARG A 95 -13.68 -10.97 -12.44
CA ARG A 95 -12.89 -12.03 -13.06
C ARG A 95 -13.45 -13.40 -12.71
N ASN A 96 -13.21 -14.35 -13.61
CA ASN A 96 -13.58 -15.76 -13.47
C ASN A 96 -12.33 -16.64 -13.38
N ASP A 97 -12.52 -17.96 -13.36
CA ASP A 97 -11.43 -18.93 -13.20
C ASP A 97 -10.40 -18.91 -14.34
N ASP A 98 -10.74 -18.41 -15.52
CA ASP A 98 -9.79 -18.27 -16.65
C ASP A 98 -8.64 -17.32 -16.31
N SER A 99 -8.86 -16.41 -15.35
CA SER A 99 -7.83 -15.46 -14.89
C SER A 99 -6.62 -16.13 -14.23
N VAL A 100 -6.72 -17.41 -13.84
CA VAL A 100 -5.57 -18.19 -13.37
C VAL A 100 -4.49 -18.28 -14.46
N ALA A 101 -4.88 -18.45 -15.73
CA ALA A 101 -3.95 -18.49 -16.86
C ALA A 101 -3.25 -17.13 -17.07
N GLU A 102 -3.88 -16.03 -16.65
CA GLU A 102 -3.29 -14.69 -16.65
C GLU A 102 -2.41 -14.42 -15.42
N GLY A 103 -2.22 -15.40 -14.54
CA GLY A 103 -1.43 -15.28 -13.32
C GLY A 103 -2.15 -14.62 -12.15
N PHE A 104 -3.49 -14.60 -12.15
CA PHE A 104 -4.26 -14.25 -10.96
C PHE A 104 -4.37 -15.44 -10.00
N GLN A 105 -4.45 -15.13 -8.71
CA GLN A 105 -4.66 -16.08 -7.63
C GLN A 105 -5.90 -15.69 -6.84
N ARG A 106 -6.51 -16.64 -6.15
CA ARG A 106 -7.69 -16.38 -5.32
C ARG A 106 -7.26 -15.80 -3.98
N VAL A 107 -8.03 -14.83 -3.50
CA VAL A 107 -7.91 -14.28 -2.16
C VAL A 107 -9.29 -14.01 -1.57
N VAL A 108 -9.44 -14.27 -0.29
CA VAL A 108 -10.53 -13.74 0.51
C VAL A 108 -9.97 -12.72 1.47
N LEU A 109 -10.54 -11.52 1.48
CA LEU A 109 -10.23 -10.47 2.45
C LEU A 109 -11.33 -10.40 3.51
N CYS A 110 -10.96 -10.12 4.75
CA CYS A 110 -11.87 -9.81 5.84
C CYS A 110 -11.42 -8.53 6.52
N PHE A 111 -12.20 -7.46 6.41
CA PHE A 111 -12.00 -6.26 7.20
C PHE A 111 -12.65 -6.46 8.58
N CYS A 112 -11.87 -6.26 9.64
CA CYS A 112 -12.33 -6.27 11.03
C CYS A 112 -11.93 -4.94 11.68
N GLY A 113 -12.85 -3.96 11.61
CA GLY A 113 -12.56 -2.58 12.02
C GLY A 113 -11.44 -1.95 11.15
N PRO A 114 -10.31 -1.50 11.74
CA PRO A 114 -9.21 -0.91 10.98
C PRO A 114 -8.24 -1.93 10.38
N HIS A 115 -8.39 -3.21 10.69
CA HIS A 115 -7.50 -4.28 10.27
C HIS A 115 -8.08 -5.04 9.09
N VAL A 116 -7.20 -5.48 8.18
CA VAL A 116 -7.56 -6.41 7.12
C VAL A 116 -6.80 -7.72 7.34
N TYR A 117 -7.53 -8.81 7.24
CA TYR A 117 -7.00 -10.17 7.24
C TYR A 117 -7.30 -10.79 5.89
N PHE A 118 -6.51 -11.80 5.50
CA PHE A 118 -6.69 -12.44 4.22
C PHE A 118 -6.28 -13.90 4.25
N GLN A 119 -6.84 -14.66 3.31
CA GLN A 119 -6.48 -16.04 3.02
C GLN A 119 -6.33 -16.20 1.50
N THR A 120 -5.26 -16.85 1.06
CA THR A 120 -4.97 -17.13 -0.35
C THR A 120 -4.74 -18.63 -0.53
N GLY A 121 -4.95 -19.14 -1.75
CA GLY A 121 -4.70 -20.55 -2.02
C GLY A 121 -5.28 -21.02 -3.35
N SER A 122 -5.12 -22.32 -3.62
CA SER A 122 -5.69 -23.00 -4.79
C SER A 122 -7.16 -23.39 -4.61
N ALA A 123 -7.63 -23.51 -3.37
CA ALA A 123 -9.02 -23.79 -3.05
C ALA A 123 -9.96 -22.69 -3.59
N ASN A 124 -11.25 -23.00 -3.72
CA ASN A 124 -12.24 -22.02 -4.14
C ASN A 124 -12.46 -20.94 -3.05
N HIS A 125 -13.07 -19.82 -3.45
CA HIS A 125 -13.29 -18.67 -2.57
C HIS A 125 -14.14 -18.98 -1.33
N ILE A 126 -15.04 -19.96 -1.39
CA ILE A 126 -15.87 -20.34 -0.24
C ILE A 126 -15.01 -21.05 0.81
N ALA A 127 -14.22 -22.04 0.40
CA ALA A 127 -13.33 -22.78 1.29
C ALA A 127 -12.27 -21.86 1.93
N LEU A 128 -11.68 -20.94 1.14
CA LEU A 128 -10.75 -19.94 1.68
C LEU A 128 -11.40 -19.03 2.72
N ALA A 129 -12.69 -18.69 2.53
CA ALA A 129 -13.43 -17.87 3.48
C ALA A 129 -13.73 -18.63 4.77
N GLU A 130 -14.10 -19.90 4.69
CA GLU A 130 -14.31 -20.77 5.85
C GLU A 130 -13.03 -20.86 6.69
N GLU A 131 -11.88 -21.14 6.07
CA GLU A 131 -10.57 -21.18 6.73
C GLU A 131 -10.22 -19.85 7.42
N LEU A 132 -10.49 -18.73 6.74
CA LEU A 132 -10.24 -17.40 7.27
C LEU A 132 -11.12 -17.12 8.48
N VAL A 133 -12.43 -17.35 8.37
CA VAL A 133 -13.40 -17.13 9.44
C VAL A 133 -13.07 -18.00 10.66
N ASP A 134 -12.73 -19.27 10.46
CA ASP A 134 -12.30 -20.18 11.52
C ASP A 134 -11.08 -19.63 12.26
N THR A 135 -10.08 -19.16 11.50
CA THR A 135 -8.84 -18.61 12.05
C THR A 135 -9.10 -17.35 12.87
N LEU A 136 -9.90 -16.42 12.34
CA LEU A 136 -10.21 -15.16 13.02
C LEU A 136 -11.08 -15.38 14.25
N THR A 137 -12.02 -16.32 14.19
CA THR A 137 -12.89 -16.68 15.32
C THR A 137 -12.07 -17.30 16.45
N LYS A 138 -11.21 -18.29 16.16
CA LYS A 138 -10.32 -18.93 17.15
C LYS A 138 -9.40 -17.90 17.84
N ARG A 139 -8.96 -16.88 17.10
CA ARG A 139 -8.10 -15.80 17.61
C ARG A 139 -8.87 -14.63 18.22
N LYS A 140 -10.21 -14.66 18.24
CA LYS A 140 -11.07 -13.56 18.72
C LYS A 140 -10.79 -12.22 18.03
N LEU A 141 -10.51 -12.25 16.73
CA LEU A 141 -10.20 -11.07 15.91
C LEU A 141 -11.43 -10.52 15.16
N MET A 142 -12.55 -11.23 15.23
CA MET A 142 -13.80 -10.84 14.57
C MET A 142 -14.38 -9.58 15.21
N ASN A 143 -14.41 -8.49 14.46
CA ASN A 143 -15.03 -7.24 14.87
C ASN A 143 -15.68 -6.55 13.67
N ARG A 144 -17.01 -6.57 13.58
CA ARG A 144 -17.79 -6.07 12.43
C ARG A 144 -17.19 -6.55 11.10
N PRO A 145 -17.13 -7.88 10.89
CA PRO A 145 -16.46 -8.47 9.74
C PRO A 145 -17.14 -8.06 8.44
N GLU A 146 -16.33 -7.64 7.47
CA GLU A 146 -16.75 -7.37 6.09
C GLU A 146 -15.87 -8.22 5.17
N MET A 147 -16.49 -9.19 4.47
CA MET A 147 -15.81 -10.17 3.63
C MET A 147 -15.81 -9.73 2.17
N HIS A 148 -14.71 -9.98 1.47
CA HIS A 148 -14.60 -9.80 0.02
C HIS A 148 -13.90 -10.99 -0.64
N TYR A 149 -14.49 -11.48 -1.72
CA TYR A 149 -14.05 -12.65 -2.47
C TYR A 149 -13.43 -12.21 -3.79
N LEU A 150 -12.11 -12.19 -3.88
CA LEU A 150 -11.40 -11.48 -4.94
C LEU A 150 -10.40 -12.39 -5.68
N TRP A 151 -10.05 -11.94 -6.87
CA TRP A 151 -8.83 -12.33 -7.57
C TRP A 151 -7.77 -11.29 -7.31
N TYR A 152 -6.52 -11.73 -7.12
CA TYR A 152 -5.39 -10.82 -7.03
C TYR A 152 -4.27 -11.17 -8.00
N LYS A 153 -3.51 -10.15 -8.39
CA LYS A 153 -2.25 -10.31 -9.09
C LYS A 153 -1.23 -9.31 -8.56
N ARG A 154 -0.10 -9.83 -8.07
CA ARG A 154 1.03 -8.99 -7.65
C ARG A 154 2.00 -8.81 -8.82
N THR A 155 2.43 -7.57 -9.04
CA THR A 155 3.46 -7.22 -10.02
C THR A 155 4.46 -6.25 -9.39
N PRO A 156 5.63 -5.99 -10.01
CA PRO A 156 6.53 -4.92 -9.56
C PRO A 156 5.89 -3.54 -9.52
N LYS A 157 4.84 -3.31 -10.33
CA LYS A 157 4.09 -2.05 -10.39
C LYS A 157 3.01 -1.93 -9.32
N GLY A 158 2.72 -3.00 -8.58
CA GLY A 158 1.76 -2.98 -7.48
C GLY A 158 0.82 -4.18 -7.43
N LEU A 159 -0.37 -3.95 -6.89
CA LEU A 159 -1.37 -4.98 -6.60
C LEU A 159 -2.66 -4.71 -7.38
N TYR A 160 -3.11 -5.73 -8.10
CA TYR A 160 -4.40 -5.74 -8.77
C TYR A 160 -5.38 -6.59 -7.95
N LEU A 161 -6.58 -6.08 -7.73
CA LEU A 161 -7.71 -6.78 -7.12
C LEU A 161 -8.93 -6.69 -8.05
N SER A 162 -9.62 -7.81 -8.24
CA SER A 162 -10.85 -7.89 -9.04
C SER A 162 -11.87 -8.76 -8.33
N GLY A 163 -13.16 -8.45 -8.45
CA GLY A 163 -14.24 -9.25 -7.89
C GLY A 163 -14.26 -10.66 -8.46
N SER A 164 -14.57 -11.65 -7.63
CA SER A 164 -14.87 -13.02 -8.10
C SER A 164 -16.34 -13.18 -8.46
N ALA A 165 -16.72 -14.35 -8.97
CA ALA A 165 -18.13 -14.69 -9.20
C ALA A 165 -18.94 -14.80 -7.88
N THR A 166 -18.28 -15.04 -6.75
CA THR A 166 -18.91 -15.09 -5.41
C THR A 166 -19.10 -13.70 -4.82
N GLU A 167 -18.40 -12.69 -5.33
CA GLU A 167 -18.50 -11.31 -4.85
C GLU A 167 -19.75 -10.63 -5.43
N THR A 168 -20.58 -10.03 -4.57
CA THR A 168 -21.70 -9.24 -5.08
C THR A 168 -21.23 -7.88 -5.59
N ALA A 169 -21.96 -7.30 -6.55
CA ALA A 169 -21.68 -5.94 -7.02
C ALA A 169 -21.80 -4.86 -5.93
N SER A 170 -22.54 -5.13 -4.85
CA SER A 170 -22.63 -4.21 -3.72
C SER A 170 -21.43 -4.29 -2.80
N ASP A 171 -20.91 -5.50 -2.57
CA ASP A 171 -19.75 -5.75 -1.73
C ASP A 171 -18.48 -5.25 -2.44
N PHE A 172 -18.38 -5.50 -3.75
CA PHE A 172 -17.25 -5.03 -4.54
C PHE A 172 -17.15 -3.51 -4.54
N ARG A 173 -18.27 -2.80 -4.63
CA ARG A 173 -18.29 -1.33 -4.52
C ARG A 173 -17.83 -0.83 -3.16
N ARG A 174 -18.11 -1.56 -2.07
CA ARG A 174 -17.57 -1.20 -0.75
C ARG A 174 -16.06 -1.45 -0.69
N MET A 175 -15.56 -2.53 -1.30
CA MET A 175 -14.13 -2.79 -1.44
C MET A 175 -13.41 -1.68 -2.22
N GLU A 176 -14.02 -1.22 -3.33
CA GLU A 176 -13.53 -0.07 -4.11
C GLU A 176 -13.44 1.18 -3.21
N GLY A 177 -14.52 1.50 -2.48
CA GLY A 177 -14.52 2.62 -1.54
C GLY A 177 -13.46 2.52 -0.44
N ARG A 178 -13.18 1.31 0.07
CA ARG A 178 -12.08 1.07 1.04
C ARG A 178 -10.71 1.37 0.41
N ALA A 179 -10.51 0.94 -0.83
CA ALA A 179 -9.27 1.15 -1.55
C ALA A 179 -9.06 2.62 -1.94
N GLU A 180 -10.11 3.32 -2.34
CA GLU A 180 -10.05 4.76 -2.66
C GLU A 180 -9.80 5.62 -1.42
N ALA A 181 -10.41 5.27 -0.28
CA ALA A 181 -10.26 6.05 0.95
C ALA A 181 -8.82 6.08 1.47
N ASN A 182 -8.06 4.98 1.35
CA ASN A 182 -6.64 4.97 1.71
C ASN A 182 -5.88 3.80 1.02
N PRO A 183 -5.49 3.98 -0.25
CA PRO A 183 -4.91 2.90 -1.05
C PRO A 183 -3.56 2.43 -0.50
N MET A 184 -2.75 3.36 0.03
CA MET A 184 -1.43 3.04 0.58
C MET A 184 -1.52 2.24 1.88
N LYS A 185 -2.48 2.55 2.75
CA LYS A 185 -2.72 1.75 3.98
C LYS A 185 -3.16 0.34 3.65
N LEU A 186 -4.06 0.19 2.68
CA LEU A 186 -4.50 -1.13 2.25
C LEU A 186 -3.36 -1.92 1.58
N LEU A 187 -2.60 -1.28 0.69
CA LEU A 187 -1.46 -1.89 0.03
C LEU A 187 -0.38 -2.33 1.03
N SER A 188 -0.12 -1.52 2.06
CA SER A 188 0.76 -1.85 3.18
C SER A 188 0.27 -3.07 3.96
N SER A 189 -1.03 -3.10 4.28
CA SER A 189 -1.64 -4.22 5.00
C SER A 189 -1.59 -5.53 4.20
N LEU A 190 -1.67 -5.43 2.87
CA LEU A 190 -1.57 -6.56 1.95
C LEU A 190 -0.16 -6.80 1.46
N LYS A 191 0.90 -6.18 1.99
CA LYS A 191 2.28 -6.28 1.44
C LYS A 191 2.84 -7.70 1.34
N ASN A 192 2.39 -8.61 2.20
CA ASN A 192 2.84 -10.01 2.18
C ASN A 192 1.95 -10.93 1.34
N LEU A 193 1.03 -10.36 0.57
CA LEU A 193 0.24 -11.10 -0.42
C LEU A 193 1.16 -11.45 -1.61
N GLY A 194 1.58 -12.72 -1.68
CA GLY A 194 2.52 -13.25 -2.65
C GLY A 194 2.98 -14.66 -2.29
#